data_AF-A0A520RC70-F1
#
_entry.id   AF-A0A520RC70-F1
#
_cell.length_a   1.000
_cell.length_b   1.000
_cell.length_c   1.000
_cell.angle_alpha   90.00
_cell.angle_beta   90.00
_cell.angle_gamma   90.00
#
_symmetry.space_group_name_H-M   'P 1'
#
loop_
_entity.id
_entity.type
_entity.pdbx_description
1 polymer ?
#
loop_
_entity_poly.entity_id
_entity_poly.type
_entity_poly.pdbx_seq_one_letter_code
_entity_poly.pdbx_strand_id
1 'polypeptide(L)'
;MRSELFFAVLVLFVSVAGVWYIEMKPLRPAAPTHMAENNAHKDELKVYFAAPASEVRVKRGVHNQFYVTAAVNHWPASFLVDTGASHVAIRESDAAAAGVFTTMTDYTHAVRTANGETKAALVILNSVEIGELKLDDVKAFILPDEQLGMNLLGMSFLSRLKGVEASNGELILKG
;
A
#
# COMPACT_ATOMS: atom_id res chain seq x y z
N MET A 1 54.13 -2.99 -5.13
CA MET A 1 53.30 -2.98 -3.90
C MET A 1 52.19 -3.99 -4.17
N ARG A 2 52.28 -5.29 -3.82
CA ARG A 2 52.00 -5.92 -2.50
C ARG A 2 50.84 -5.19 -1.78
N SER A 3 49.67 -5.76 -1.47
CA SER A 3 49.25 -7.15 -1.20
C SER A 3 47.71 -7.28 -1.04
N GLU A 4 47.16 -8.39 -1.54
CA GLU A 4 46.24 -9.39 -0.92
C GLU A 4 44.89 -9.04 -0.25
N LEU A 5 43.99 -10.01 -0.42
CA LEU A 5 42.57 -10.15 -0.06
C LEU A 5 42.26 -10.48 1.44
N PHE A 6 40.94 -10.49 1.71
CA PHE A 6 40.17 -11.24 2.75
C PHE A 6 39.86 -10.52 4.08
N PHE A 7 38.57 -10.31 4.40
CA PHE A 7 37.76 -11.21 5.25
C PHE A 7 36.33 -10.68 5.49
N ALA A 8 35.37 -11.59 5.46
CA ALA A 8 33.98 -11.41 5.86
C ALA A 8 33.82 -11.41 7.40
N VAL A 9 32.82 -10.71 7.93
CA VAL A 9 32.24 -11.00 9.24
C VAL A 9 30.71 -10.93 9.17
N LEU A 10 30.13 -12.11 9.36
CA LEU A 10 28.73 -12.44 9.62
C LEU A 10 28.43 -12.15 11.10
N VAL A 11 27.30 -11.49 11.41
CA VAL A 11 26.75 -11.47 12.79
C VAL A 11 25.29 -11.90 12.77
N LEU A 12 25.04 -13.01 13.45
CA LEU A 12 23.76 -13.64 13.78
C LEU A 12 22.89 -12.77 14.68
N PHE A 13 21.57 -12.78 14.48
CA PHE A 13 20.59 -12.47 15.52
C PHE A 13 19.76 -13.72 15.85
N VAL A 14 19.82 -14.14 17.11
CA VAL A 14 19.14 -15.31 17.67
C VAL A 14 17.80 -14.89 18.31
N SER A 15 16.80 -15.71 17.98
CA SER A 15 15.44 -15.91 18.50
C SER A 15 15.06 -15.46 19.92
N VAL A 16 13.89 -14.82 20.04
CA VAL A 16 13.05 -14.78 21.26
C VAL A 16 11.68 -15.38 20.93
N ALA A 17 11.57 -16.71 20.99
CA ALA A 17 10.29 -17.41 20.97
C ALA A 17 10.42 -18.67 21.82
N GLY A 18 9.49 -18.89 22.74
CA GLY A 18 9.28 -20.23 23.32
C GLY A 18 9.51 -20.39 24.82
N VAL A 19 9.51 -19.31 25.61
CA VAL A 19 9.38 -19.40 27.10
C VAL A 19 7.91 -19.66 27.52
N TRP A 20 7.18 -20.49 26.78
CA TRP A 20 5.82 -20.94 27.14
C TRP A 20 5.83 -22.46 27.39
N TYR A 21 6.45 -22.82 28.52
CA TYR A 21 5.83 -23.61 29.60
C TYR A 21 4.57 -24.40 29.20
N ILE A 22 4.65 -25.71 28.91
CA ILE A 22 4.40 -26.85 29.83
C ILE A 22 3.07 -26.75 30.60
N GLU A 23 2.08 -27.61 30.31
CA GLU A 23 1.50 -28.60 31.25
C GLU A 23 0.36 -29.47 30.64
N MET A 24 0.55 -30.80 30.75
CA MET A 24 -0.40 -31.94 30.87
C MET A 24 -1.30 -32.54 29.75
N LYS A 25 -1.31 -33.88 29.81
CA LYS A 25 -1.79 -34.96 28.90
C LYS A 25 -3.28 -35.35 29.10
N PRO A 26 -3.88 -36.15 28.18
CA PRO A 26 -5.33 -36.37 28.09
C PRO A 26 -5.83 -37.63 28.84
N LEU A 27 -7.13 -37.69 29.17
CA LEU A 27 -7.85 -38.92 29.55
C LEU A 27 -9.27 -38.95 28.91
N ARG A 28 -9.64 -40.13 28.39
CA ARG A 28 -10.93 -40.49 27.73
C ARG A 28 -12.03 -40.85 28.78
N PRO A 29 -13.31 -41.02 28.37
CA PRO A 29 -14.47 -40.49 29.12
C PRO A 29 -15.20 -41.52 29.99
N ALA A 30 -16.03 -41.02 30.91
CA ALA A 30 -17.17 -41.73 31.47
C ALA A 30 -18.41 -40.82 31.46
N ALA A 31 -19.55 -41.36 31.04
CA ALA A 31 -20.90 -40.79 31.14
C ALA A 31 -21.85 -41.90 31.66
N PRO A 32 -23.13 -41.66 32.03
CA PRO A 32 -23.88 -40.41 32.27
C PRO A 32 -24.40 -40.35 33.74
N THR A 33 -25.05 -39.32 34.29
CA THR A 33 -26.46 -38.92 34.05
C THR A 33 -26.80 -37.74 34.99
N HIS A 34 -27.32 -36.63 34.47
CA HIS A 34 -28.44 -35.90 35.07
C HIS A 34 -29.07 -35.03 33.99
N MET A 35 -30.36 -35.25 33.80
CA MET A 35 -31.23 -34.60 32.82
C MET A 35 -31.54 -33.16 33.24
N ALA A 36 -31.88 -32.33 32.24
CA ALA A 36 -32.36 -30.95 32.29
C ALA A 36 -31.27 -29.93 32.68
N GLU A 37 -31.02 -28.88 31.90
CA GLU A 37 -32.00 -27.88 31.49
C GLU A 37 -31.50 -27.13 30.25
N ASN A 38 -32.37 -27.00 29.25
CA ASN A 38 -32.15 -26.24 28.03
C ASN A 38 -31.92 -24.76 28.35
N ASN A 39 -30.70 -24.27 28.12
CA ASN A 39 -30.47 -22.86 27.79
C ASN A 39 -29.43 -22.82 26.67
N ALA A 40 -29.93 -22.79 25.44
CA ALA A 40 -29.16 -22.59 24.24
C ALA A 40 -28.51 -21.20 24.25
N HIS A 41 -27.35 -21.07 24.90
CA HIS A 41 -26.40 -20.03 24.57
C HIS A 41 -25.73 -20.46 23.27
N LYS A 42 -26.37 -20.13 22.15
CA LYS A 42 -25.73 -20.14 20.84
C LYS A 42 -24.71 -19.01 20.85
N ASP A 43 -23.53 -19.30 21.37
CA ASP A 43 -22.32 -18.58 21.00
C ASP A 43 -22.15 -18.76 19.50
N GLU A 44 -22.67 -17.80 18.74
CA GLU A 44 -22.33 -17.64 17.33
C GLU A 44 -20.82 -17.47 17.24
N LEU A 45 -20.14 -18.55 16.87
CA LEU A 45 -18.77 -18.50 16.39
C LEU A 45 -18.79 -17.65 15.11
N LYS A 46 -18.67 -16.33 15.26
CA LYS A 46 -18.30 -15.44 14.18
C LYS A 46 -16.87 -15.79 13.80
N VAL A 47 -16.74 -16.73 12.87
CA VAL A 47 -15.53 -16.88 12.09
C VAL A 47 -15.40 -15.58 11.29
N TYR A 48 -14.69 -14.61 11.85
CA TYR A 48 -14.16 -13.50 11.07
C TYR A 48 -13.15 -14.13 10.11
N PHE A 49 -13.61 -14.49 8.92
CA PHE A 49 -12.70 -14.65 7.80
C PHE A 49 -12.05 -13.28 7.64
N ALA A 50 -10.83 -13.14 8.15
CA ALA A 50 -9.99 -12.02 7.76
C ALA A 50 -9.99 -12.06 6.23
N ALA A 51 -10.49 -10.99 5.60
CA ALA A 51 -10.41 -10.87 4.15
C ALA A 51 -8.96 -11.17 3.75
N PRO A 52 -8.71 -11.99 2.73
CA PRO A 52 -7.35 -12.23 2.26
C PRO A 52 -6.67 -10.86 2.08
N ALA A 53 -5.43 -10.72 2.55
CA ALA A 53 -4.72 -9.46 2.42
C ALA A 53 -4.70 -9.09 0.93
N SER A 54 -5.33 -7.96 0.58
CA SER A 54 -5.36 -7.46 -0.78
C SER A 54 -3.93 -7.16 -1.21
N GLU A 55 -3.47 -7.81 -2.26
CA GLU A 55 -2.11 -7.67 -2.77
C GLU A 55 -2.14 -7.41 -4.27
N VAL A 56 -1.39 -6.41 -4.71
CA VAL A 56 -1.16 -6.12 -6.13
C VAL A 56 0.31 -6.34 -6.45
N ARG A 57 0.57 -7.17 -7.47
CA ARG A 57 1.90 -7.42 -8.01
C ARG A 57 2.08 -6.70 -9.33
N VAL A 58 3.13 -5.90 -9.41
CA VAL A 58 3.46 -5.08 -10.57
C VAL A 58 4.81 -5.54 -11.10
N LYS A 59 4.83 -6.00 -12.35
CA LYS A 59 6.09 -6.37 -13.00
C LYS A 59 6.91 -5.12 -13.30
N ARG A 60 8.23 -5.23 -13.17
CA ARG A 60 9.17 -4.19 -13.59
C ARG A 60 8.99 -3.89 -15.08
N GLY A 61 8.76 -2.63 -15.39
CA GLY A 61 8.64 -2.10 -16.75
C GLY A 61 9.96 -1.58 -17.30
N VAL A 62 9.84 -0.67 -18.26
CA VAL A 62 10.98 -0.02 -18.92
C VAL A 62 11.80 0.78 -17.89
N HIS A 63 13.12 0.84 -18.10
CA HIS A 63 14.06 1.59 -17.24
C HIS A 63 13.99 1.22 -15.75
N ASN A 64 13.63 -0.03 -15.43
CA ASN A 64 13.49 -0.54 -14.07
C ASN A 64 12.40 0.12 -13.22
N GLN A 65 11.48 0.85 -13.85
CA GLN A 65 10.36 1.53 -13.22
C GLN A 65 9.12 0.64 -13.10
N PHE A 66 8.16 1.01 -12.26
CA PHE A 66 6.92 0.27 -12.05
C PHE A 66 5.72 1.12 -12.44
N TYR A 67 4.87 0.57 -13.31
CA TYR A 67 3.71 1.26 -13.86
C TYR A 67 2.45 0.54 -13.45
N VAL A 68 1.44 1.30 -13.01
CA VAL A 68 0.14 0.76 -12.62
C VAL A 68 -0.97 1.54 -13.30
N THR A 69 -2.07 0.87 -13.60
CA THR A 69 -3.34 1.54 -13.85
C THR A 69 -4.05 1.67 -12.51
N ALA A 70 -4.32 2.90 -12.09
CA ALA A 70 -5.11 3.21 -10.91
C ALA A 70 -6.41 3.91 -11.34
N ALA A 71 -7.49 3.71 -10.61
CA ALA A 71 -8.70 4.51 -10.77
C ALA A 71 -8.73 5.64 -9.74
N VAL A 72 -8.79 6.88 -10.21
CA VAL A 72 -8.99 8.09 -9.38
C VAL A 72 -10.46 8.45 -9.47
N ASN A 73 -11.17 8.48 -8.34
CA ASN A 73 -12.62 8.70 -8.33
C ASN A 73 -13.36 7.80 -9.36
N HIS A 74 -12.97 6.53 -9.45
CA HIS A 74 -13.45 5.55 -10.44
C HIS A 74 -13.02 5.75 -11.90
N TRP A 75 -12.25 6.80 -12.22
CA TRP A 75 -11.72 7.02 -13.56
C TRP A 75 -10.32 6.43 -13.73
N PRO A 76 -10.08 5.53 -14.69
CA PRO A 76 -8.78 4.88 -14.87
C PRO A 76 -7.73 5.84 -15.45
N ALA A 77 -6.54 5.86 -14.85
CA ALA A 77 -5.37 6.58 -15.34
C ALA A 77 -4.09 5.78 -15.06
N SER A 78 -3.05 6.01 -15.87
CA SER A 78 -1.75 5.36 -15.72
C SER A 78 -0.85 6.15 -14.77
N PHE A 79 -0.16 5.46 -13.88
CA PHE A 79 0.75 6.02 -12.88
C PHE A 79 2.10 5.34 -12.89
N LEU A 80 3.15 6.12 -12.66
CA LEU A 80 4.46 5.64 -12.23
C LEU A 80 4.47 5.54 -10.70
N VAL A 81 4.91 4.41 -10.16
CA VAL A 81 5.17 4.31 -8.71
C VAL A 81 6.46 5.05 -8.38
N ASP A 82 6.35 6.11 -7.57
CA ASP A 82 7.46 7.00 -7.27
C ASP A 82 7.55 7.28 -5.76
N THR A 83 8.48 6.60 -5.08
CA THR A 83 8.75 6.81 -3.64
C THR A 83 9.45 8.14 -3.35
N GLY A 84 9.97 8.84 -4.37
CA GLY A 84 10.54 10.19 -4.25
C GLY A 84 9.48 11.29 -4.25
N ALA A 85 8.27 11.01 -4.73
CA ALA A 85 7.16 11.95 -4.71
C ALA A 85 6.47 11.96 -3.33
N SER A 86 6.39 13.12 -2.69
CA SER A 86 5.76 13.24 -1.36
C SER A 86 4.25 13.03 -1.38
N HIS A 87 3.61 13.36 -2.51
CA HIS A 87 2.17 13.21 -2.73
C HIS A 87 1.94 12.48 -4.04
N VAL A 88 0.74 11.89 -4.19
CA VAL A 88 0.20 11.59 -5.50
C VAL A 88 0.20 12.86 -6.35
N ALA A 89 0.70 12.77 -7.57
CA ALA A 89 0.75 13.88 -8.52
C ALA A 89 -0.04 13.47 -9.77
N ILE A 90 -0.99 14.31 -10.19
CA ILE A 90 -1.89 14.02 -11.30
C ILE A 90 -1.83 15.17 -12.30
N ARG A 91 -1.80 14.84 -13.58
CA ARG A 91 -1.90 15.80 -14.68
C ARG A 91 -3.29 16.41 -14.69
N GLU A 92 -3.40 17.69 -15.00
CA GLU A 92 -4.67 18.41 -15.02
C GLU A 92 -5.72 17.72 -15.92
N SER A 93 -5.30 17.19 -17.07
CA SER A 93 -6.22 16.45 -17.97
C SER A 93 -6.79 15.18 -17.36
N ASP A 94 -5.97 14.40 -16.65
CA ASP A 94 -6.40 13.17 -15.98
C ASP A 94 -7.28 13.47 -14.75
N ALA A 95 -6.97 14.55 -14.03
CA ALA A 95 -7.78 15.03 -12.91
C ALA A 95 -9.18 15.47 -13.36
N ALA A 96 -9.26 16.24 -14.45
CA ALA A 96 -10.51 16.68 -15.04
C ALA A 96 -11.37 15.50 -15.52
N ALA A 97 -10.75 14.49 -16.13
CA ALA A 97 -11.44 13.27 -16.53
C ALA A 97 -11.98 12.46 -15.33
N ALA A 98 -11.30 12.54 -14.18
CA ALA A 98 -11.73 12.00 -12.90
C ALA A 98 -12.72 12.90 -12.12
N GLY A 99 -13.23 13.97 -12.75
CA GLY A 99 -14.20 14.89 -12.15
C GLY A 99 -13.62 15.83 -11.08
N VAL A 100 -12.29 16.00 -11.04
CA VAL A 100 -11.59 16.96 -10.18
C VAL A 100 -11.24 18.18 -11.02
N PHE A 101 -11.94 19.29 -10.77
CA PHE A 101 -11.75 20.54 -11.50
C PHE A 101 -11.02 21.56 -10.63
N THR A 102 -9.97 22.16 -11.19
CA THR A 102 -9.20 23.24 -10.59
C THR A 102 -9.30 24.49 -11.45
N THR A 103 -8.99 25.63 -10.84
CA THR A 103 -8.90 26.94 -11.48
C THR A 103 -7.48 27.47 -11.31
N MET A 104 -7.10 28.47 -12.09
CA MET A 104 -5.78 29.09 -12.00
C MET A 104 -5.44 29.63 -10.60
N THR A 105 -6.45 30.01 -9.81
CA THR A 105 -6.27 30.49 -8.44
C THR A 105 -5.97 29.39 -7.43
N ASP A 106 -6.19 28.12 -7.76
CA ASP A 106 -5.91 26.99 -6.87
C ASP A 106 -4.42 26.60 -6.86
N TYR A 107 -3.69 26.95 -7.92
CA TYR A 107 -2.26 26.67 -8.09
C TYR A 107 -1.39 27.59 -7.23
N THR A 108 -1.40 27.35 -5.93
CA THR A 108 -0.75 28.18 -4.91
C THR A 108 0.45 27.52 -4.24
N HIS A 109 0.60 26.20 -4.36
CA HIS A 109 1.66 25.45 -3.70
C HIS A 109 2.89 25.32 -4.59
N ALA A 110 4.03 25.82 -4.14
CA ALA A 110 5.30 25.59 -4.82
C ALA A 110 5.74 24.13 -4.63
N VAL A 111 6.03 23.44 -5.73
CA VAL A 111 6.51 22.06 -5.75
C VAL A 111 7.72 21.94 -6.65
N ARG A 112 8.66 21.06 -6.28
CA ARG A 112 9.83 20.78 -7.10
C ARG A 112 9.66 19.45 -7.82
N THR A 113 9.74 19.50 -9.13
CA THR A 113 9.60 18.36 -10.04
C THR A 113 10.93 18.11 -10.75
N ALA A 114 10.97 17.06 -11.60
CA ALA A 114 12.10 16.84 -12.49
C ALA A 114 12.33 17.98 -13.50
N ASN A 115 11.27 18.73 -13.84
CA ASN A 115 11.33 19.86 -14.76
C ASN A 115 11.67 21.19 -14.06
N GLY A 116 11.92 21.16 -12.75
CA GLY A 116 12.18 22.34 -11.92
C GLY A 116 11.03 22.69 -10.98
N GLU A 117 11.03 23.92 -10.49
CA GLU A 117 9.98 24.42 -9.61
C GLU A 117 8.75 24.86 -10.41
N THR A 118 7.58 24.52 -9.89
CA THR A 118 6.30 24.92 -10.47
C THR A 118 5.25 25.09 -9.37
N LYS A 119 4.07 25.58 -9.73
CA LYS A 119 2.92 25.64 -8.82
C LYS A 119 1.98 24.48 -9.07
N ALA A 120 1.36 24.00 -8.00
CA ALA A 120 0.38 22.93 -8.00
C ALA A 120 -0.86 23.30 -7.19
N ALA A 121 -2.00 22.73 -7.57
CA ALA A 121 -3.22 22.78 -6.76
C ALA A 121 -3.24 21.56 -5.82
N LEU A 122 -3.39 21.79 -4.52
CA LEU A 122 -3.52 20.71 -3.54
C LEU A 122 -5.00 20.31 -3.43
N VAL A 123 -5.29 19.03 -3.67
CA VAL A 123 -6.64 18.48 -3.59
C VAL A 123 -6.68 17.24 -2.71
N ILE A 124 -7.89 16.84 -2.32
CA ILE A 124 -8.17 15.55 -1.70
C ILE A 124 -9.01 14.76 -2.69
N LEU A 125 -8.49 13.62 -3.13
CA LEU A 125 -9.19 12.68 -3.99
C LEU A 125 -10.14 11.83 -3.15
N ASN A 126 -11.35 11.57 -3.65
CA ASN A 126 -12.32 10.76 -2.93
C ASN A 126 -11.82 9.33 -2.78
N SER A 127 -11.30 8.74 -3.87
CA SER A 127 -10.64 7.45 -3.84
C SER A 127 -9.52 7.33 -4.85
N VAL A 128 -8.52 6.52 -4.50
CA VAL A 128 -7.52 5.96 -5.42
C VAL A 128 -7.54 4.44 -5.28
N GLU A 129 -7.74 3.75 -6.39
CA GLU A 129 -7.97 2.31 -6.43
C GLU A 129 -6.97 1.62 -7.38
N ILE A 130 -6.34 0.54 -6.93
CA ILE A 130 -5.43 -0.29 -7.73
C ILE A 130 -5.79 -1.75 -7.46
N GLY A 131 -6.42 -2.42 -8.42
CA GLY A 131 -6.95 -3.76 -8.19
C GLY A 131 -7.89 -3.78 -6.99
N GLU A 132 -7.58 -4.59 -5.98
CA GLU A 132 -8.35 -4.67 -4.73
C GLU A 132 -7.93 -3.62 -3.68
N LEU A 133 -6.86 -2.88 -3.91
CA LEU A 133 -6.41 -1.82 -3.01
C LEU A 133 -7.25 -0.57 -3.24
N LYS A 134 -7.88 -0.08 -2.18
CA LYS A 134 -8.63 1.17 -2.20
C LYS A 134 -8.24 2.02 -1.01
N LEU A 135 -7.87 3.26 -1.28
CA LEU A 135 -7.69 4.29 -0.25
C LEU A 135 -8.58 5.48 -0.56
N ASP A 136 -9.33 5.90 0.44
CA ASP A 136 -10.14 7.11 0.38
C ASP A 136 -9.37 8.32 0.92
N ASP A 137 -9.83 9.53 0.62
CA ASP A 137 -9.28 10.79 1.13
C ASP A 137 -7.76 10.94 0.88
N VAL A 138 -7.34 10.74 -0.36
CA VAL A 138 -5.92 10.76 -0.73
C VAL A 138 -5.49 12.17 -1.13
N LYS A 139 -4.54 12.75 -0.40
CA LYS A 139 -3.96 14.05 -0.77
C LYS A 139 -3.19 13.92 -2.08
N ALA A 140 -3.45 14.83 -3.02
CA ALA A 140 -2.77 14.87 -4.30
C ALA A 140 -2.48 16.30 -4.75
N PHE A 141 -1.42 16.44 -5.55
CA PHE A 141 -1.17 17.65 -6.32
C PHE A 141 -1.70 17.48 -7.74
N ILE A 142 -2.44 18.47 -8.22
CA ILE A 142 -2.75 18.63 -9.64
C ILE A 142 -1.71 19.59 -10.22
N LEU A 143 -1.09 19.19 -11.33
CA LEU A 143 -0.10 19.98 -12.06
C LEU A 143 -0.52 20.14 -13.52
N PRO A 144 -0.17 21.26 -14.17
CA PRO A 144 -0.33 21.39 -15.61
C PRO A 144 0.38 20.25 -16.35
N ASP A 145 -0.21 19.77 -17.44
CA ASP A 145 0.27 18.62 -18.21
C ASP A 145 1.73 18.78 -18.68
N GLU A 146 2.13 20.00 -19.04
CA GLU A 146 3.51 20.30 -19.47
C GLU A 146 4.54 20.25 -18.33
N GLN A 147 4.08 20.33 -17.08
CA GLN A 147 4.93 20.29 -15.89
C GLN A 147 5.08 18.88 -15.30
N LEU A 148 4.20 17.96 -15.71
CA LEU A 148 4.18 16.59 -15.20
C LEU A 148 4.04 15.59 -16.37
N GLY A 149 5.16 14.96 -16.74
CA GLY A 149 5.18 14.04 -17.89
C GLY A 149 4.21 12.85 -17.77
N MET A 150 3.96 12.38 -16.55
CA MET A 150 2.96 11.34 -16.26
C MET A 150 2.54 11.39 -14.79
N ASN A 151 1.39 10.79 -14.46
CA ASN A 151 0.94 10.75 -13.06
C ASN A 151 1.91 9.93 -12.20
N LEU A 152 2.07 10.36 -10.95
CA LEU A 152 2.95 9.73 -9.97
C LEU A 152 2.13 9.24 -8.78
N LEU A 153 2.32 7.97 -8.42
CA LEU A 153 1.77 7.39 -7.22
C LEU A 153 2.79 7.58 -6.10
N GLY A 154 2.64 8.67 -5.36
CA GLY A 154 3.58 9.09 -4.32
C GLY A 154 3.22 8.63 -2.90
N MET A 155 3.98 9.15 -1.94
CA MET A 155 3.95 8.72 -0.54
C MET A 155 2.63 9.00 0.19
N SER A 156 1.83 9.99 -0.23
CA SER A 156 0.47 10.20 0.33
C SER A 156 -0.49 9.03 0.10
N PHE A 157 -0.18 8.15 -0.87
CA PHE A 157 -0.84 6.87 -1.06
C PHE A 157 0.02 5.72 -0.50
N LEU A 158 1.28 5.62 -0.93
CA LEU A 158 2.14 4.46 -0.63
C LEU A 158 2.37 4.23 0.86
N SER A 159 2.49 5.29 1.67
CA SER A 159 2.71 5.17 3.13
C SER A 159 1.50 4.63 3.90
N ARG A 160 0.31 4.64 3.29
CA ARG A 160 -0.93 4.17 3.90
C ARG A 160 -1.22 2.70 3.61
N LEU A 161 -0.44 2.08 2.73
CA LEU A 161 -0.47 0.64 2.49
C LEU A 161 0.18 -0.10 3.67
N LYS A 162 -0.21 -1.36 3.88
CA LYS A 162 0.45 -2.23 4.87
C LYS A 162 1.87 -2.60 4.48
N GLY A 163 2.20 -2.56 3.18
CA GLY A 163 3.55 -2.85 2.70
C GLY A 163 3.77 -2.49 1.24
N VAL A 164 4.99 -2.06 0.94
CA VAL A 164 5.48 -1.80 -0.42
C VAL A 164 6.85 -2.47 -0.53
N GLU A 165 6.93 -3.57 -1.26
CA GLU A 165 8.13 -4.41 -1.33
C GLU A 165 8.57 -4.59 -2.77
N ALA A 166 9.84 -4.27 -3.08
CA ALA A 166 10.43 -4.54 -4.38
C ALA A 166 11.35 -5.77 -4.28
N SER A 167 11.04 -6.84 -5.00
CA SER A 167 11.82 -8.08 -5.00
C SER A 167 11.68 -8.82 -6.33
N ASN A 168 12.74 -9.48 -6.79
CA ASN A 168 12.73 -10.36 -7.96
C ASN A 168 12.14 -9.75 -9.25
N GLY A 169 12.27 -8.44 -9.44
CA GLY A 169 11.70 -7.75 -10.60
C GLY A 169 10.19 -7.50 -10.50
N GLU A 170 9.61 -7.65 -9.32
CA GLU A 170 8.25 -7.26 -9.00
C GLU A 170 8.24 -6.19 -7.91
N LEU A 171 7.18 -5.39 -7.93
CA LEU A 171 6.75 -4.55 -6.82
C LEU A 171 5.46 -5.13 -6.28
N ILE A 172 5.41 -5.32 -4.97
CA ILE A 172 4.29 -5.89 -4.24
C ILE A 172 3.70 -4.79 -3.36
N LEU A 173 2.42 -4.47 -3.58
CA LEU A 173 1.64 -3.50 -2.82
C LEU A 173 0.63 -4.26 -1.95
N LYS A 174 0.63 -4.03 -0.64
CA LYS A 174 -0.21 -4.77 0.33
C LYS A 174 -1.18 -3.82 1.03
N GLY A 175 -2.48 -4.13 0.98
CA GLY A 175 -3.56 -3.38 1.64
C GLY A 175 -3.89 -3.91 3.02
#